data_AF-B4Y534-F1
#
_entry.id   AF-B4Y534-F1
#
_cell.length_a   1.000
_cell.length_b   1.000
_cell.length_c   1.000
_cell.angle_alpha   90.00
_cell.angle_beta   90.00
_cell.angle_gamma   90.00
#
_symmetry.space_group_name_H-M   'P 1'
#
loop_
_entity.id
_entity.type
_entity.pdbx_description
1 polymer ?
#
loop_
_entity_poly.entity_id
_entity_poly.type
_entity_poly.pdbx_seq_one_letter_code
_entity_poly.pdbx_strand_id
1 'polypeptide(L)'
;TALNQYSFRDAEWPIISNVTAIPYNNGHSVREHLQTHMTMPVRWAESMHYLLLHGVTEVIEMGPKNVLVGLLKKITNHIAAYPLGQTSDLHLLSDSAERNENIVNLRKKQLNKMMIQSIIARNYNKDAKT
;
A
#
# COMPACT_ATOMS: atom_id res chain seq x y z
N THR A 1 -11.38 10.70 -20.39
CA THR A 1 -10.37 9.69 -19.98
C THR A 1 -11.07 8.40 -19.59
N ALA A 2 -10.43 7.22 -19.69
CA ALA A 2 -11.03 5.94 -19.29
C ALA A 2 -11.59 5.94 -17.85
N LEU A 3 -10.97 6.71 -16.94
CA LEU A 3 -11.42 6.88 -15.55
C LEU A 3 -12.80 7.53 -15.39
N ASN A 4 -13.34 8.20 -16.43
CA ASN A 4 -14.69 8.80 -16.38
C ASN A 4 -15.80 7.74 -16.43
N GLN A 5 -15.49 6.52 -16.86
CA GLN A 5 -16.45 5.41 -16.95
C GLN A 5 -16.67 4.73 -15.59
N TYR A 6 -15.93 5.11 -14.55
CA TYR A 6 -15.98 4.51 -13.23
C TYR A 6 -16.42 5.52 -12.17
N SER A 7 -17.26 5.04 -11.25
CA SER A 7 -17.63 5.76 -10.04
C SER A 7 -16.73 5.34 -8.90
N PHE A 8 -16.11 6.31 -8.24
CA PHE A 8 -15.25 6.09 -7.08
C PHE A 8 -16.03 6.44 -5.82
N ARG A 9 -15.96 5.56 -4.83
CA ARG A 9 -16.49 5.81 -3.48
C ARG A 9 -15.40 6.38 -2.61
N ASP A 10 -15.80 7.00 -1.51
CA ASP A 10 -14.85 7.39 -0.47
C ASP A 10 -14.13 6.15 0.07
N ALA A 11 -12.84 6.30 0.31
CA ALA A 11 -12.01 5.26 0.86
C ALA A 11 -12.25 5.14 2.36
N GLU A 12 -12.54 3.92 2.81
CA GLU A 12 -12.69 3.60 4.24
C GLU A 12 -11.38 3.82 5.02
N TRP A 13 -10.24 3.69 4.33
CA TRP A 13 -8.92 3.99 4.88
C TRP A 13 -8.24 5.13 4.10
N PRO A 14 -7.49 6.02 4.77
CA PRO A 14 -6.74 7.06 4.09
C PRO A 14 -5.74 6.48 3.08
N ILE A 15 -5.69 7.07 1.89
CA ILE A 15 -4.75 6.70 0.83
C ILE A 15 -3.65 7.77 0.78
N ILE A 16 -2.38 7.37 0.89
CA ILE A 16 -1.26 8.28 0.68
C ILE A 16 -1.04 8.46 -0.83
N SER A 17 -1.15 9.70 -1.30
CA SER A 17 -0.97 10.04 -2.71
C SER A 17 0.50 9.98 -3.13
N ASN A 18 0.80 9.38 -4.28
CA ASN A 18 2.14 9.42 -4.88
C ASN A 18 2.57 10.83 -5.32
N VAL A 19 1.62 11.76 -5.49
CA VAL A 19 1.88 13.12 -6.00
C VAL A 19 2.01 14.15 -4.88
N THR A 20 1.27 13.97 -3.79
CA THR A 20 1.23 14.95 -2.68
C THR A 20 1.88 14.44 -1.40
N ALA A 21 2.14 13.12 -1.30
CA ALA A 21 2.71 12.45 -0.12
C ALA A 21 1.91 12.60 1.17
N ILE A 22 0.63 13.00 1.06
CA ILE A 22 -0.30 13.19 2.18
C ILE A 22 -1.58 12.37 1.95
N PRO A 23 -2.34 12.05 3.02
CA PRO A 23 -3.56 11.26 2.91
C PRO A 23 -4.68 12.00 2.20
N TYR A 24 -5.47 11.23 1.46
CA TYR A 24 -6.79 11.61 0.98
C TYR A 24 -7.75 10.43 1.11
N ASN A 25 -9.04 10.70 1.23
CA ASN A 25 -10.09 9.67 1.36
C ASN A 25 -11.29 9.90 0.44
N ASN A 26 -11.45 11.09 -0.13
CA ASN A 26 -12.59 11.44 -0.97
C ASN A 26 -12.54 10.73 -2.33
N GLY A 27 -13.62 10.06 -2.72
CA GLY A 27 -13.76 9.33 -3.98
C GLY A 27 -13.65 10.22 -5.22
N HIS A 28 -14.15 11.47 -5.15
CA HIS A 28 -13.95 12.47 -6.20
C HIS A 28 -12.47 12.79 -6.38
N SER A 29 -11.74 12.93 -5.27
CA SER A 29 -10.30 13.18 -5.28
C SER A 29 -9.51 11.98 -5.82
N VAL A 30 -9.97 10.73 -5.64
CA VAL A 30 -9.27 9.53 -6.19
C VAL A 30 -9.06 9.66 -7.69
N ARG A 31 -10.09 10.07 -8.44
CA ARG A 31 -9.99 10.20 -9.90
C ARG A 31 -8.94 11.23 -10.29
N GLU A 32 -8.98 12.41 -9.68
CA GLU A 32 -8.06 13.51 -9.95
C GLU A 32 -6.61 13.11 -9.62
N HIS A 33 -6.39 12.50 -8.45
CA HIS A 33 -5.07 12.03 -8.05
C HIS A 33 -4.52 10.97 -9.00
N LEU A 34 -5.35 10.02 -9.46
CA LEU A 34 -4.94 9.02 -10.44
C LEU A 34 -4.60 9.63 -11.80
N GLN A 35 -5.35 10.64 -12.25
CA GLN A 35 -5.04 11.35 -13.50
C GLN A 35 -3.71 12.09 -13.40
N THR A 36 -3.52 12.87 -12.33
CA THR A 36 -2.31 13.66 -12.13
C THR A 36 -1.08 12.77 -11.97
N HIS A 37 -1.20 11.64 -11.26
CA HIS A 37 -0.12 10.66 -11.07
C HIS A 37 0.46 10.12 -12.38
N MET A 38 -0.33 10.01 -13.45
CA MET A 38 0.18 9.55 -14.75
C MET A 38 1.26 10.47 -15.35
N THR A 39 1.35 11.72 -14.87
CA THR A 39 2.27 12.75 -15.41
C THR A 39 3.23 13.31 -14.37
N MET A 40 3.03 13.01 -13.09
CA MET A 40 3.82 13.54 -11.98
C MET A 40 4.74 12.48 -11.38
N PRO A 41 5.91 12.88 -10.83
CA PRO A 41 6.84 11.95 -10.20
C PRO A 41 6.24 11.32 -8.94
N VAL A 42 6.71 10.11 -8.62
CA VAL A 42 6.34 9.40 -7.38
C VAL A 42 7.18 9.92 -6.22
N ARG A 43 6.54 10.55 -5.23
CA ARG A 43 7.17 11.11 -4.03
C ARG A 43 7.30 10.08 -2.90
N TRP A 44 7.93 8.95 -3.19
CA TRP A 44 8.03 7.81 -2.27
C TRP A 44 8.70 8.15 -0.94
N ALA A 45 9.85 8.84 -0.96
CA ALA A 45 10.60 9.16 0.25
C ALA A 45 9.79 10.05 1.20
N GLU A 46 9.06 11.02 0.65
CA GLU A 46 8.21 11.93 1.41
C GLU A 46 7.01 11.20 2.01
N SER A 47 6.40 10.26 1.27
CA SER A 47 5.35 9.40 1.80
C SER A 47 5.84 8.56 2.99
N MET A 48 7.04 8.00 2.93
CA MET A 48 7.59 7.23 4.06
C MET A 48 7.93 8.13 5.25
N HIS A 49 8.41 9.35 5.00
CA HIS A 49 8.64 10.33 6.06
C HIS A 49 7.33 10.76 6.74
N TYR A 50 6.26 10.94 5.96
CA TYR A 50 4.92 11.17 6.50
C TYR A 50 4.52 10.06 7.47
N LEU A 51 4.68 8.78 7.08
CA LEU A 51 4.34 7.64 7.94
C LEU A 51 5.15 7.65 9.25
N LEU A 52 6.46 7.91 9.18
CA LEU A 52 7.32 8.02 10.36
C LEU A 52 6.87 9.13 11.31
N LEU A 53 6.60 10.33 10.77
CA LEU A 53 6.17 11.48 11.57
C LEU A 53 4.82 11.23 12.26
N HIS A 54 3.97 10.39 11.68
CA HIS A 54 2.67 10.02 12.24
C HIS A 54 2.73 8.74 13.09
N GLY A 55 3.92 8.29 13.49
CA GLY A 55 4.11 7.21 14.45
C GLY A 55 3.82 5.82 13.91
N VAL A 56 3.83 5.63 12.58
CA VAL A 56 3.69 4.29 11.99
C VAL A 56 4.96 3.50 12.30
N THR A 57 4.79 2.35 12.94
CA THR A 57 5.88 1.43 13.33
C THR A 57 5.93 0.16 12.49
N GLU A 58 4.84 -0.17 11.80
CA GLU A 58 4.71 -1.40 11.01
C GLU A 58 4.06 -1.13 9.65
N VAL A 59 4.53 -1.81 8.60
CA VAL A 59 3.92 -1.81 7.28
C VAL A 59 3.86 -3.21 6.69
N ILE A 60 2.85 -3.47 5.86
CA ILE A 60 2.71 -4.71 5.11
C ILE A 60 2.86 -4.41 3.62
N GLU A 61 3.84 -5.02 2.96
CA GLU A 61 3.96 -4.96 1.50
C GLU A 61 3.13 -6.07 0.87
N MET A 62 2.07 -5.71 0.17
CA MET A 62 1.21 -6.67 -0.52
C MET A 62 1.71 -6.89 -1.95
N GLY A 63 2.24 -8.08 -2.24
CA GLY A 63 2.69 -8.46 -3.57
C GLY A 63 4.07 -9.12 -3.61
N PRO A 64 4.45 -9.69 -4.77
CA PRO A 64 5.71 -10.41 -4.90
C PRO A 64 6.92 -9.46 -5.03
N LYS A 65 8.13 -9.99 -4.75
CA LYS A 65 9.46 -9.37 -4.98
C LYS A 65 9.95 -8.34 -3.95
N ASN A 66 9.16 -8.00 -2.93
CA ASN A 66 9.59 -7.22 -1.76
C ASN A 66 10.31 -5.89 -2.11
N VAL A 67 9.89 -5.24 -3.20
CA VAL A 67 10.57 -4.06 -3.74
C VAL A 67 10.37 -2.88 -2.80
N LEU A 68 9.15 -2.67 -2.29
CA LEU A 68 8.84 -1.53 -1.44
C LEU A 68 9.52 -1.65 -0.07
N VAL A 69 9.63 -2.86 0.49
CA VAL A 69 10.42 -3.17 1.68
C VAL A 69 11.89 -2.77 1.45
N GLY A 70 12.45 -3.13 0.29
CA GLY A 70 13.81 -2.74 -0.08
C GLY A 70 14.00 -1.22 -0.19
N LEU A 71 13.02 -0.51 -0.78
CA LEU A 71 13.05 0.94 -0.89
C LEU A 71 12.88 1.63 0.48
N LEU A 72 12.02 1.11 1.34
CA LEU A 72 11.79 1.62 2.70
C LEU A 72 13.05 1.51 3.55
N LYS A 73 13.77 0.37 3.49
CA LYS A 73 15.02 0.16 4.23
C LYS A 73 16.14 1.16 3.87
N LYS A 74 16.09 1.75 2.67
CA LYS A 74 17.01 2.83 2.28
C LYS A 74 16.66 4.17 2.92
N ILE A 75 15.44 4.34 3.42
CA ILE A 75 14.94 5.55 4.05
C ILE A 75 15.00 5.44 5.57
N THR A 76 14.61 4.30 6.14
CA THR A 76 14.51 4.11 7.58
C THR A 76 14.54 2.63 7.98
N ASN A 77 15.05 2.37 9.19
CA ASN A 77 14.97 1.08 9.87
C ASN A 77 14.01 1.11 11.07
N HIS A 78 13.31 2.22 11.30
CA HIS A 78 12.37 2.37 12.43
C HIS A 78 10.98 1.77 12.15
N ILE A 79 10.69 1.43 10.89
CA ILE A 79 9.44 0.79 10.49
C ILE A 79 9.72 -0.68 10.20
N ALA A 80 9.08 -1.58 10.93
CA ALA A 80 9.08 -3.00 10.64
C ALA A 80 8.23 -3.28 9.39
N ALA A 81 8.82 -3.96 8.40
CA ALA A 81 8.18 -4.20 7.12
C ALA A 81 7.96 -5.71 6.88
N TYR A 82 6.70 -6.08 6.65
CA TYR A 82 6.26 -7.46 6.50
C TYR A 82 5.86 -7.71 5.03
N PRO A 83 6.67 -8.44 4.25
CA PRO A 83 6.27 -8.82 2.90
C PRO A 83 5.17 -9.88 2.94
N LEU A 84 4.11 -9.66 2.16
CA LEU A 84 3.00 -10.60 1.97
C LEU A 84 2.78 -10.83 0.48
N GLY A 85 3.58 -11.73 -0.10
CA GLY A 85 3.58 -12.04 -1.54
C GLY A 85 2.87 -13.36 -1.88
N GLN A 86 2.83 -14.30 -0.93
CA GLN A 86 2.22 -15.63 -1.08
C GLN A 86 1.48 -16.06 0.19
N THR A 87 0.53 -17.00 0.08
CA THR A 87 -0.32 -17.41 1.19
C THR A 87 0.46 -17.95 2.39
N SER A 88 1.62 -18.56 2.16
CA SER A 88 2.51 -19.00 3.25
C SER A 88 3.03 -17.85 4.08
N ASP A 89 3.14 -16.62 3.58
CA ASP A 89 3.67 -15.47 4.31
C ASP A 89 2.70 -14.99 5.41
N LEU A 90 1.46 -15.47 5.42
CA LEU A 90 0.44 -15.04 6.38
C LEU A 90 0.80 -15.35 7.84
N HIS A 91 1.67 -16.32 8.09
CA HIS A 91 2.20 -16.60 9.45
C HIS A 91 3.05 -15.44 9.99
N LEU A 92 3.67 -14.63 9.12
CA LEU A 92 4.42 -13.43 9.55
C LEU A 92 3.51 -12.41 10.24
N LEU A 93 2.19 -12.53 10.04
CA LEU A 93 1.21 -11.66 10.67
C LEU A 93 0.71 -12.18 12.03
N SER A 94 0.98 -13.43 12.40
CA SER A 94 0.49 -14.06 13.64
C SER A 94 1.45 -14.00 14.83
N ASP A 95 2.73 -13.67 14.62
CA ASP A 95 3.80 -14.07 15.56
C ASP A 95 4.41 -12.96 16.42
N SER A 96 3.89 -11.72 16.46
CA SER A 96 4.40 -10.71 17.40
C SER A 96 3.52 -10.57 18.65
N ALA A 97 4.14 -10.58 19.83
CA ALA A 97 3.47 -10.43 21.12
C ALA A 97 2.68 -9.11 21.24
N GLU A 98 3.16 -8.03 20.60
CA GLU A 98 2.48 -6.73 20.47
C GLU A 98 1.18 -6.79 19.65
N ARG A 99 1.06 -7.74 18.71
CA ARG A 99 -0.14 -7.93 17.87
C ARG A 99 -1.24 -8.75 18.53
N ASN A 100 -0.92 -9.53 19.54
CA ASN A 100 -1.91 -10.25 20.34
C ASN A 100 -2.74 -9.31 21.23
N GLU A 101 -2.16 -8.20 21.69
CA GLU A 101 -2.89 -7.18 22.46
C GLU A 101 -3.66 -6.20 21.57
N ASN A 102 -3.07 -5.75 20.47
CA ASN A 102 -3.62 -4.63 19.71
C ASN A 102 -4.64 -4.98 18.63
N ILE A 103 -4.96 -6.27 18.40
CA ILE A 103 -5.86 -6.75 17.34
C ILE A 103 -5.82 -5.82 16.13
N VAL A 104 -4.97 -6.16 15.17
CA VAL A 104 -5.24 -5.81 13.78
C VAL A 104 -6.67 -6.25 13.49
N ASN A 105 -7.63 -5.33 13.62
CA ASN A 105 -9.06 -5.56 13.37
C ASN A 105 -9.31 -5.85 11.88
N LEU A 106 -8.27 -5.88 11.03
CA LEU A 106 -8.33 -6.56 9.76
C LEU A 106 -8.44 -8.07 10.01
N ARG A 107 -9.69 -8.55 9.98
CA ARG A 107 -10.00 -9.98 10.01
C ARG A 107 -9.18 -10.69 8.93
N LYS A 108 -8.62 -11.88 9.21
CA LYS A 108 -7.88 -12.71 8.22
C LYS A 108 -8.57 -12.79 6.85
N LYS A 109 -9.92 -12.76 6.82
CA LYS A 109 -10.74 -12.69 5.61
C LYS A 109 -10.54 -11.42 4.77
N GLN A 110 -10.38 -10.26 5.39
CA GLN A 110 -10.08 -8.98 4.73
C GLN A 110 -8.66 -8.99 4.15
N LEU A 111 -7.66 -9.47 4.90
CA LEU A 111 -6.28 -9.62 4.39
C LEU A 111 -6.24 -10.58 3.20
N ASN A 112 -6.90 -11.73 3.29
CA ASN A 112 -7.03 -12.66 2.15
C ASN A 112 -7.72 -12.00 0.96
N LYS A 113 -8.78 -11.20 1.18
CA LYS A 113 -9.45 -10.46 0.11
C LYS A 113 -8.52 -9.44 -0.55
N MET A 114 -7.77 -8.66 0.24
CA MET A 114 -6.81 -7.68 -0.27
C MET A 114 -5.67 -8.35 -1.04
N MET A 115 -5.16 -9.47 -0.55
CA MET A 115 -4.12 -10.27 -1.20
C MET A 115 -4.61 -10.85 -2.52
N ILE A 116 -5.82 -11.42 -2.55
CA ILE A 116 -6.44 -11.90 -3.78
C ILE A 116 -6.61 -10.76 -4.78
N GLN A 117 -7.07 -9.58 -4.32
CA GLN A 117 -7.23 -8.41 -5.18
C GLN A 117 -5.90 -7.88 -5.73
N SER A 118 -4.85 -7.84 -4.91
CA SER A 118 -3.52 -7.37 -5.34
C SER A 118 -2.84 -8.34 -6.31
N ILE A 119 -3.04 -9.66 -6.15
CA ILE A 119 -2.47 -10.68 -7.04
C ILE A 119 -3.27 -10.80 -8.34
N ILE A 120 -4.61 -10.72 -8.30
CA ILE A 120 -5.47 -10.83 -9.50
C ILE A 120 -5.45 -9.55 -10.34
N ALA A 121 -5.10 -8.40 -9.75
CA ALA A 121 -4.81 -7.18 -10.50
C ALA A 121 -3.57 -7.42 -11.37
N ARG A 122 -3.78 -7.98 -12.57
CA ARG A 122 -2.73 -8.24 -13.55
C ARG A 122 -2.01 -6.92 -13.85
N ASN A 123 -0.79 -6.79 -13.35
CA ASN A 123 0.10 -5.70 -13.74
C ASN A 123 0.64 -6.03 -15.13
N TYR A 124 -0.08 -5.60 -16.17
CA TYR A 124 0.38 -5.66 -17.56
C TYR A 124 1.38 -4.53 -17.84
N ASN A 125 2.50 -4.49 -17.13
CA ASN A 125 3.66 -3.73 -17.58
C ASN A 125 4.29 -4.50 -18.76
N LYS A 126 3.88 -4.14 -19.98
CA LYS A 126 4.49 -4.65 -21.21
C LYS A 126 5.99 -4.31 -21.31
N ASP A 127 6.47 -3.38 -20.49
CA ASP A 127 7.84 -2.89 -20.47
C ASP A 127 8.82 -3.79 -19.68
N ALA A 128 8.34 -4.90 -19.09
CA ALA A 128 9.22 -5.87 -18.42
C ALA A 128 9.95 -6.82 -19.39
N LYS A 129 9.84 -6.60 -20.70
CA LYS A 129 10.56 -7.32 -21.76
C LYS A 129 11.26 -6.32 -22.68
N THR A 130 12.31 -5.69 -22.18
CA THR A 130 13.40 -5.11 -22.98
C THR A 130 14.65 -5.22 -22.15
#